data_AF-A0A6N2LMT0-F1
#
_entry.id   AF-A0A6N2LMT0-F1
#
_cell.length_a   1.000
_cell.length_b   1.000
_cell.length_c   1.000
_cell.angle_alpha   90.00
_cell.angle_beta   90.00
_cell.angle_gamma   90.00
#
_symmetry.space_group_name_H-M   'P 1'
#
loop_
_entity.id
_entity.type
_entity.pdbx_description
1 polymer ?
#
loop_
_entity_poly.entity_id
_entity_poly.type
_entity_poly.pdbx_seq_one_letter_code
_entity_poly.pdbx_strand_id
1 'polypeptide(L)'
;MNHDENIKNGSPCSLAVQIPVDNMDRGIDNENRQSNDFIILDDLVEGTEDLPKKARLFFTYAAERWDAEFYAKVNDNIYVTIDALGTALAAHFDKPRAYIGCMKSGQVYSEPSHKWYEPDWWKFGDKKSYFRHASGEMYVISRALAKFVSINRSILRTYAHDDVRAICSGV
;
A
#
# COMPACT_ATOMS: atom_id res chain seq x y z
N MET A 1 43.34 7.44 0.04
CA MET A 1 42.47 6.26 0.19
C MET A 1 41.04 6.75 0.22
N ASN A 2 40.41 6.77 -0.95
CA ASN A 2 38.98 7.04 -1.11
C ASN A 2 38.28 5.69 -0.97
N HIS A 3 37.40 5.55 0.01
CA HIS A 3 36.50 4.41 0.08
C HIS A 3 35.15 4.81 -0.52
N ASP A 4 34.94 4.27 -1.71
CA ASP A 4 33.70 3.71 -2.25
C ASP A 4 32.50 4.63 -2.45
N GLU A 5 32.50 5.18 -3.66
CA GLU A 5 31.35 5.25 -4.56
C GLU A 5 30.52 3.96 -4.50
N ASN A 6 29.42 3.98 -3.76
CA ASN A 6 28.32 3.01 -3.96
C ASN A 6 27.00 3.62 -3.50
N ILE A 7 26.70 4.82 -4.02
CA ILE A 7 25.31 5.29 -4.10
C ILE A 7 24.67 4.43 -5.18
N LYS A 8 24.07 3.30 -4.78
CA LYS A 8 23.21 2.53 -5.68
C LYS A 8 22.17 3.48 -6.23
N ASN A 9 22.18 3.61 -7.55
CA ASN A 9 21.22 4.29 -8.41
C ASN A 9 19.88 4.51 -7.71
N GLY A 10 19.47 5.78 -7.60
CA GLY A 10 18.21 6.19 -6.96
C GLY A 10 17.07 5.27 -7.38
N SER A 11 16.36 4.74 -6.40
CA SER A 11 15.19 3.90 -6.67
C SER A 11 14.19 4.72 -7.47
N PRO A 12 13.86 4.34 -8.72
CA PRO A 12 12.82 5.02 -9.46
C PRO A 12 11.50 4.89 -8.69
N CYS A 13 10.67 5.93 -8.70
CA CYS A 13 9.28 5.79 -8.30
C CYS A 13 8.64 4.75 -9.22
N SER A 14 8.37 3.55 -8.72
CA SER A 14 7.70 2.50 -9.49
C SER A 14 6.20 2.56 -9.26
N LEU A 15 5.44 2.53 -10.36
CA LEU A 15 3.99 2.51 -10.34
C LEU A 15 3.50 1.07 -10.40
N ALA A 16 2.58 0.69 -9.51
CA ALA A 16 1.91 -0.60 -9.60
C ALA A 16 0.70 -0.49 -10.53
N VAL A 17 0.88 -0.87 -11.79
CA VAL A 17 -0.17 -0.89 -12.81
C VAL A 17 -0.66 -2.31 -13.02
N GLN A 18 -1.98 -2.52 -12.96
CA GLN A 18 -2.61 -3.79 -13.29
C GLN A 18 -3.01 -3.81 -14.76
N ILE A 19 -2.90 -4.97 -15.39
CA ILE A 19 -3.51 -5.23 -16.69
C ILE A 19 -4.79 -6.06 -16.48
N PRO A 20 -5.99 -5.56 -16.79
CA PRO A 20 -7.18 -6.40 -16.86
C PRO A 20 -7.03 -7.37 -18.03
N VAL A 21 -7.38 -8.64 -17.83
CA VAL A 21 -7.35 -9.69 -18.85
C VAL A 21 -8.51 -9.48 -19.82
N ASP A 22 -8.50 -8.39 -20.61
CA ASP A 22 -9.36 -8.17 -21.77
C ASP A 22 -8.91 -6.93 -22.56
N ASN A 23 -8.26 -7.14 -23.71
CA ASN A 23 -8.08 -6.24 -24.87
C ASN A 23 -7.44 -4.84 -24.67
N MET A 24 -7.04 -4.46 -23.46
CA MET A 24 -6.30 -3.21 -23.15
C MET A 24 -4.77 -3.42 -23.05
N ASP A 25 -4.31 -4.67 -23.21
CA ASP A 25 -2.95 -5.14 -22.97
C ASP A 25 -1.87 -4.39 -23.79
N ARG A 26 -2.18 -4.04 -25.04
CA ARG A 26 -1.17 -3.41 -25.93
C ARG A 26 -0.77 -2.00 -25.51
N GLY A 27 -1.68 -1.23 -24.92
CA GLY A 27 -1.38 0.14 -24.48
C GLY A 27 -0.40 0.13 -23.31
N ILE A 28 -0.73 -0.70 -22.32
CA ILE A 28 0.09 -0.90 -21.11
C ILE A 28 1.45 -1.51 -21.47
N ASP A 29 1.47 -2.54 -22.33
CA ASP A 29 2.73 -3.13 -22.79
C ASP A 29 3.62 -2.10 -23.49
N ASN A 30 3.04 -1.22 -24.30
CA ASN A 30 3.80 -0.21 -25.03
C ASN A 30 4.36 0.86 -24.11
N GLU A 31 3.57 1.32 -23.12
CA GLU A 31 4.04 2.25 -22.11
C GLU A 31 5.14 1.62 -21.25
N ASN A 32 4.91 0.42 -20.73
CA ASN A 32 5.89 -0.28 -19.91
C ASN A 32 7.21 -0.56 -20.66
N ARG A 33 7.16 -0.84 -21.98
CA ARG A 33 8.38 -0.94 -22.81
C ARG A 33 9.18 0.36 -22.87
N GLN A 34 8.52 1.51 -22.71
CA GLN A 34 9.15 2.83 -22.77
C GLN A 34 9.62 3.31 -21.39
N SER A 35 8.80 3.12 -20.36
CA SER A 35 9.04 3.64 -19.01
C SER A 35 9.72 2.64 -18.08
N ASN A 36 9.44 1.34 -18.25
CA ASN A 36 9.91 0.24 -17.41
C ASN A 36 9.72 0.49 -15.90
N ASP A 37 8.59 1.11 -15.55
CA ASP A 37 8.21 1.50 -14.20
C ASP A 37 6.96 0.78 -13.69
N PHE A 38 6.42 -0.18 -14.46
CA PHE A 38 5.22 -0.91 -14.08
C PHE A 38 5.57 -2.19 -13.30
N ILE A 39 4.75 -2.46 -12.28
CA ILE A 39 4.72 -3.75 -11.58
C ILE A 39 3.46 -4.50 -12.01
N ILE A 40 3.63 -5.53 -12.83
CA ILE A 40 2.54 -6.43 -13.24
C ILE A 40 2.41 -7.54 -12.19
N LEU A 41 1.21 -7.70 -11.62
CA LEU A 41 0.89 -8.70 -10.60
C LEU A 41 0.09 -9.85 -11.23
N ASP A 42 0.80 -10.88 -11.71
CA ASP A 42 0.22 -11.96 -12.54
C ASP A 42 -0.95 -12.73 -11.89
N ASP A 43 -1.00 -12.80 -10.56
CA ASP A 43 -2.01 -13.57 -9.80
C ASP A 43 -3.21 -12.72 -9.32
N LEU A 44 -3.34 -11.47 -9.77
CA LEU A 44 -4.42 -10.57 -9.38
C LEU A 44 -5.24 -10.14 -10.61
N VAL A 45 -6.56 -10.40 -10.59
CA VAL A 45 -7.51 -9.82 -11.54
C VAL A 45 -8.23 -8.68 -10.83
N GLU A 46 -8.29 -7.49 -11.42
CA GLU A 46 -8.93 -6.33 -10.79
C GLU A 46 -10.47 -6.44 -10.83
N GLY A 47 -11.05 -6.81 -9.69
CA GLY A 47 -12.46 -6.58 -9.34
C GLY A 47 -12.59 -5.58 -8.17
N THR A 48 -13.80 -5.05 -7.93
CA THR A 48 -14.07 -4.13 -6.82
C THR A 48 -13.73 -4.73 -5.44
N GLU A 49 -13.79 -6.06 -5.29
CA GLU A 49 -13.44 -6.76 -4.04
C GLU A 49 -11.93 -7.07 -3.90
N ASP A 50 -11.12 -6.73 -4.92
CA ASP A 50 -9.70 -7.11 -5.01
C ASP A 50 -8.73 -5.94 -4.76
N LEU A 51 -9.21 -4.69 -4.76
CA LEU A 51 -8.40 -3.49 -4.41
C LEU A 51 -7.56 -3.69 -3.14
N PRO A 52 -8.12 -4.27 -2.07
CA PRO A 52 -7.36 -4.39 -0.84
C PRO A 52 -6.32 -5.54 -0.87
N LYS A 53 -6.32 -6.40 -1.91
CA LYS A 53 -5.24 -7.38 -2.19
C LYS A 53 -4.08 -6.70 -2.91
N LYS A 54 -4.36 -5.73 -3.80
CA LYS A 54 -3.36 -4.97 -4.58
C LYS A 54 -2.32 -4.29 -3.69
N ALA A 55 -2.75 -3.57 -2.65
CA ALA A 55 -1.84 -2.89 -1.74
C ALA A 55 -0.89 -3.85 -1.00
N ARG A 56 -1.41 -4.99 -0.51
CA ARG A 56 -0.61 -6.02 0.15
C ARG A 56 0.43 -6.62 -0.79
N LEU A 57 0.02 -6.96 -2.02
CA LEU A 57 0.91 -7.49 -3.03
C LEU A 57 1.98 -6.47 -3.42
N PHE A 58 1.61 -5.21 -3.60
CA PHE A 58 2.54 -4.11 -3.86
C PHE A 58 3.60 -4.00 -2.76
N PHE A 59 3.23 -3.87 -1.49
CA PHE A 59 4.21 -3.76 -0.41
C PHE A 59 5.07 -5.02 -0.25
N THR A 60 4.50 -6.19 -0.50
CA THR A 60 5.26 -7.45 -0.51
C THR A 60 6.32 -7.42 -1.61
N TYR A 61 5.90 -7.16 -2.85
CA TYR A 61 6.78 -7.09 -4.01
C TYR A 61 7.88 -6.04 -3.82
N ALA A 62 7.49 -4.87 -3.30
CA ALA A 62 8.38 -3.75 -3.11
C ALA A 62 9.43 -4.01 -2.02
N ALA A 63 9.02 -4.58 -0.89
CA ALA A 63 9.92 -4.93 0.20
C ALA A 63 10.92 -6.05 -0.17
N GLU A 64 10.56 -6.92 -1.13
CA GLU A 64 11.43 -7.99 -1.62
C GLU A 64 12.47 -7.51 -2.64
N ARG A 65 12.23 -6.38 -3.33
CA ARG A 65 13.08 -5.92 -4.45
C ARG A 65 13.86 -4.64 -4.18
N TRP A 66 13.27 -3.70 -3.45
CA TRP A 66 13.90 -2.42 -3.17
C TRP A 66 14.25 -2.30 -1.70
N ASP A 67 15.45 -1.78 -1.43
CA ASP A 67 15.88 -1.45 -0.08
C ASP A 67 15.60 0.05 0.19
N ALA A 68 14.38 0.34 0.64
CA ALA A 68 13.93 1.71 0.90
C ALA A 68 13.58 1.88 2.38
N GLU A 69 13.73 3.09 2.93
CA GLU A 69 13.33 3.37 4.30
C GLU A 69 11.82 3.44 4.47
N PHE A 70 11.15 3.98 3.45
CA PHE A 70 9.71 4.17 3.42
C PHE A 70 9.17 3.67 2.10
N TYR A 71 7.99 3.05 2.15
CA TYR A 71 7.23 2.61 0.99
C TYR A 71 5.88 3.31 1.03
N ALA A 72 5.47 3.93 -0.07
CA ALA A 72 4.24 4.71 -0.15
C ALA A 72 3.25 4.08 -1.12
N LYS A 73 1.98 4.00 -0.70
CA LYS A 73 0.84 3.80 -1.59
C LYS A 73 0.25 5.17 -1.88
N VAL A 74 0.04 5.47 -3.16
CA VAL A 74 -0.50 6.75 -3.63
C VAL A 74 -1.48 6.44 -4.76
N ASN A 75 -2.66 7.05 -4.72
CA ASN A 75 -3.61 6.99 -5.84
C ASN A 75 -3.16 7.94 -6.97
N ASP A 76 -3.59 7.65 -8.20
CA ASP A 76 -3.22 8.39 -9.41
C ASP A 76 -3.96 9.73 -9.59
N ASN A 77 -4.94 10.00 -8.74
CA ASN A 77 -5.82 11.17 -8.79
C ASN A 77 -5.40 12.29 -7.82
N ILE A 78 -4.20 12.21 -7.22
CA ILE A 78 -3.68 13.24 -6.31
C ILE A 78 -2.36 13.82 -6.75
N TYR A 79 -2.09 15.03 -6.25
CA TYR A 79 -0.81 15.69 -6.40
C TYR A 79 0.02 15.52 -5.12
N VAL A 80 1.29 15.14 -5.28
CA VAL A 80 2.24 14.96 -4.17
C VAL A 80 3.43 15.91 -4.32
N THR A 81 3.64 16.76 -3.33
CA THR A 81 4.85 17.57 -3.23
C THR A 81 5.98 16.75 -2.60
N ILE A 82 6.91 16.27 -3.42
CA ILE A 82 7.97 15.35 -3.01
C ILE A 82 8.86 15.94 -1.90
N ASP A 83 9.21 17.23 -1.95
CA ASP A 83 10.05 17.87 -0.92
C ASP A 83 9.35 17.94 0.44
N ALA A 84 8.06 18.26 0.44
CA ALA A 84 7.24 18.31 1.65
C ALA A 84 7.06 16.90 2.23
N LEU A 85 6.83 15.90 1.37
CA LEU A 85 6.76 14.51 1.77
C LEU A 85 8.09 14.04 2.39
N GLY A 86 9.21 14.30 1.72
CA GLY A 86 10.55 13.94 2.21
C GLY A 86 10.84 14.56 3.57
N THR A 87 10.50 15.84 3.75
CA THR A 87 10.64 16.54 5.04
C THR A 87 9.76 15.91 6.13
N ALA A 88 8.51 15.56 5.81
CA ALA A 88 7.60 14.92 6.77
C ALA A 88 8.06 13.52 7.17
N LEU A 89 8.58 12.74 6.21
CA LEU A 89 9.12 11.40 6.46
C LEU A 89 10.43 11.46 7.25
N ALA A 90 11.22 12.53 7.09
CA ALA A 90 12.46 12.69 7.84
C ALA A 90 12.24 12.72 9.37
N ALA A 91 11.10 13.25 9.83
CA ALA A 91 10.70 13.25 11.23
C ALA A 91 10.29 11.86 11.78
N HIS A 92 10.41 10.80 10.98
CA HIS A 92 10.02 9.43 11.31
C HIS A 92 11.14 8.40 11.08
N PHE A 93 12.36 8.81 10.71
CA PHE A 93 13.50 7.90 10.49
C PHE A 93 13.85 7.06 11.73
N ASP A 94 13.64 7.60 12.94
CA ASP A 94 13.91 6.94 14.21
C ASP A 94 12.77 6.02 14.67
N LYS A 95 11.66 5.95 13.92
CA LYS A 95 10.47 5.17 14.25
C LYS A 95 10.42 3.91 13.39
N PRO A 96 10.97 2.77 13.88
CA PRO A 96 11.14 1.58 13.05
C PRO A 96 9.82 0.97 12.57
N ARG A 97 8.70 1.26 13.24
CA ARG A 97 7.35 0.78 12.90
C ARG A 97 6.38 1.94 12.63
N ALA A 98 6.79 2.88 11.79
CA ALA A 98 5.94 3.99 11.39
C ALA A 98 4.89 3.58 10.36
N TYR A 99 3.62 3.89 10.66
CA TYR A 99 2.48 3.88 9.74
C TYR A 99 1.94 5.30 9.67
N ILE A 100 2.01 5.92 8.49
CA ILE A 100 1.81 7.37 8.33
C ILE A 100 0.74 7.62 7.26
N GLY A 101 -0.20 8.49 7.56
CA GLY A 101 -1.23 8.95 6.65
C GLY A 101 -2.30 9.73 7.40
N CYS A 102 -3.42 10.02 6.74
CA CYS A 102 -4.58 10.64 7.38
C CYS A 102 -5.30 9.62 8.26
N MET A 103 -4.81 9.47 9.50
CA MET A 103 -5.28 8.43 10.42
C MET A 103 -6.71 8.69 10.89
N LYS A 104 -7.61 7.75 10.64
CA LYS A 104 -9.00 7.74 11.06
C LYS A 104 -9.31 6.52 11.91
N SER A 105 -10.32 6.66 12.76
CA SER A 105 -11.06 5.59 13.41
C SER A 105 -12.53 5.97 13.41
N GLY A 106 -13.44 5.02 13.38
CA GLY A 106 -14.86 5.33 13.32
C GLY A 106 -15.73 4.10 13.18
N GLN A 107 -17.03 4.32 13.05
CA GLN A 107 -18.03 3.26 13.00
C GLN A 107 -17.78 2.25 11.87
N VAL A 108 -17.95 0.97 12.19
CA VAL A 108 -18.07 -0.13 11.24
C VAL A 108 -19.52 -0.23 10.81
N TYR A 109 -19.76 -0.20 9.50
CA TYR A 109 -21.11 -0.27 8.94
C TYR A 109 -21.54 -1.73 8.79
N SER A 110 -22.54 -2.14 9.56
CA SER A 110 -23.07 -3.51 9.56
C SER A 110 -24.34 -3.68 8.72
N GLU A 111 -24.82 -2.63 8.08
CA GLU A 111 -26.04 -2.65 7.26
C GLU A 111 -25.69 -2.99 5.80
N PRO A 112 -26.20 -4.09 5.22
CA PRO A 112 -25.85 -4.51 3.85
C PRO A 112 -26.18 -3.49 2.75
N SER A 113 -27.16 -2.62 2.98
CA SER A 113 -27.53 -1.55 2.04
C SER A 113 -26.57 -0.35 2.08
N HIS A 114 -25.67 -0.28 3.05
CA HIS A 114 -24.74 0.82 3.18
C HIS A 114 -23.54 0.65 2.26
N LYS A 115 -23.14 1.71 1.53
CA LYS A 115 -22.01 1.66 0.58
C LYS A 115 -20.67 1.19 1.19
N TRP A 116 -20.51 1.39 2.50
CA TRP A 116 -19.31 1.01 3.27
C TRP A 116 -19.53 -0.23 4.14
N TYR A 117 -20.53 -1.04 3.82
CA TYR A 117 -20.81 -2.28 4.54
C TYR A 117 -19.55 -3.15 4.68
N GLU A 118 -19.34 -3.67 5.87
CA GLU A 118 -18.26 -4.62 6.18
C GLU A 118 -18.88 -5.98 6.47
N PRO A 119 -18.77 -6.97 5.57
CA PRO A 119 -19.30 -8.33 5.77
C PRO A 119 -18.82 -8.99 7.07
N ASP A 120 -17.60 -8.64 7.52
CA ASP A 120 -16.98 -9.15 8.74
C ASP A 120 -17.15 -8.20 9.95
N TRP A 121 -18.18 -7.34 9.94
CA TRP A 121 -18.37 -6.32 11.00
C TRP A 121 -18.44 -6.91 12.42
N TRP A 122 -18.90 -8.16 12.54
CA TRP A 122 -19.03 -8.88 13.80
C TRP A 122 -17.67 -9.20 14.44
N LYS A 123 -16.56 -9.13 13.69
CA LYS A 123 -15.19 -9.36 14.21
C LYS A 123 -14.63 -8.15 14.97
N PHE A 124 -15.26 -6.98 14.88
CA PHE A 124 -14.79 -5.74 15.52
C PHE A 124 -15.26 -5.57 16.99
N GLY A 125 -15.88 -6.61 17.56
CA GLY A 125 -16.32 -6.66 18.96
C GLY A 125 -17.35 -5.58 19.32
N ASP A 126 -17.50 -5.33 20.62
CA ASP A 126 -18.55 -4.47 21.16
C ASP A 126 -18.43 -2.99 20.76
N LYS A 127 -17.22 -2.54 20.41
CA LYS A 127 -16.94 -1.14 20.06
C LYS A 127 -17.38 -0.76 18.65
N LYS A 128 -17.72 -1.73 17.78
CA LYS A 128 -18.16 -1.56 16.37
C LYS A 128 -17.41 -0.43 15.64
N SER A 129 -16.11 -0.31 15.90
CA SER A 129 -15.29 0.77 15.38
C SER A 129 -14.06 0.19 14.72
N TYR A 130 -13.70 0.70 13.55
CA TYR A 130 -12.48 0.33 12.86
C TYR A 130 -11.27 0.65 13.74
N PHE A 131 -10.27 -0.24 13.70
CA PHE A 131 -8.93 0.08 14.19
C PHE A 131 -8.42 1.36 13.51
N ARG A 132 -7.51 2.06 14.19
CA ARG A 132 -6.93 3.27 13.64
C ARG A 132 -6.15 2.93 12.37
N HIS A 133 -6.57 3.49 11.24
CA HIS A 133 -6.01 3.23 9.92
C HIS A 133 -5.82 4.53 9.14
N ALA A 134 -4.91 4.55 8.17
CA ALA A 134 -4.76 5.68 7.26
C ALA A 134 -5.87 5.63 6.21
N SER A 135 -6.77 6.61 6.27
CA SER A 135 -7.83 6.77 5.28
C SER A 135 -7.41 7.72 4.16
N GLY A 136 -7.92 7.49 2.94
CA GLY A 136 -7.76 8.38 1.80
C GLY A 136 -6.75 7.92 0.75
N GLU A 137 -6.24 8.89 0.00
CA GLU A 137 -5.56 8.65 -1.28
C GLU A 137 -4.08 8.25 -1.14
N MET A 138 -3.49 8.40 0.05
CA MET A 138 -2.07 8.12 0.28
C MET A 138 -1.78 7.65 1.71
N TYR A 139 -0.87 6.68 1.84
CA TYR A 139 -0.23 6.34 3.10
C TYR A 139 1.18 5.77 2.89
N VAL A 140 1.99 5.83 3.94
CA VAL A 140 3.40 5.41 3.94
C VAL A 140 3.66 4.46 5.09
N ILE A 141 4.45 3.42 4.82
CA ILE A 141 4.89 2.45 5.81
C ILE A 141 6.42 2.40 5.86
N SER A 142 6.97 2.29 7.05
CA SER A 142 8.41 2.07 7.28
C SER A 142 8.88 0.71 6.76
N ARG A 143 10.18 0.59 6.51
CA ARG A 143 10.83 -0.65 6.06
C ARG A 143 10.49 -1.86 6.92
N ALA A 144 10.49 -1.72 8.25
CA ALA A 144 10.20 -2.86 9.11
C ALA A 144 8.74 -3.33 8.98
N LEU A 145 7.79 -2.41 8.77
CA LEU A 145 6.40 -2.78 8.51
C LEU A 145 6.23 -3.39 7.12
N ALA A 146 6.90 -2.88 6.09
CA ALA A 146 6.87 -3.48 4.76
C ALA A 146 7.42 -4.92 4.78
N LYS A 147 8.53 -5.15 5.49
CA LYS A 147 9.08 -6.50 5.72
C LYS A 147 8.12 -7.39 6.51
N PHE A 148 7.49 -6.85 7.55
CA PHE A 148 6.47 -7.58 8.31
C PHE A 148 5.31 -8.02 7.42
N VAL A 149 4.81 -7.14 6.54
CA VAL A 149 3.76 -7.47 5.57
C VAL A 149 4.22 -8.57 4.62
N SER A 150 5.43 -8.45 4.05
CA SER A 150 5.98 -9.44 3.13
C SER A 150 6.13 -10.84 3.76
N ILE A 151 6.67 -10.91 4.99
CA ILE A 151 6.88 -12.17 5.73
C ILE A 151 5.54 -12.82 6.10
N ASN A 152 4.57 -12.03 6.56
CA ASN A 152 3.30 -12.52 7.08
C ASN A 152 2.16 -12.52 6.04
N ARG A 153 2.49 -12.33 4.75
CA ARG A 153 1.51 -12.13 3.67
C ARG A 153 0.39 -13.17 3.60
N SER A 154 0.68 -14.42 3.96
CA SER A 154 -0.27 -15.54 3.92
C SER A 154 -1.27 -15.55 5.07
N ILE A 155 -0.90 -14.95 6.22
CA ILE A 155 -1.73 -14.93 7.43
C ILE A 155 -2.42 -13.58 7.66
N LEU A 156 -1.95 -12.53 6.99
CA LEU A 156 -2.56 -11.20 7.07
C LEU A 156 -3.95 -11.21 6.45
N ARG A 157 -4.94 -11.01 7.33
CA ARG A 157 -6.35 -10.94 6.98
C ARG A 157 -6.69 -9.67 6.20
N THR A 158 -7.82 -9.79 5.55
CA THR A 158 -8.22 -8.95 4.44
C THR A 158 -9.70 -8.55 4.62
N TYR A 159 -9.99 -7.28 4.98
CA TYR A 159 -11.33 -6.67 5.13
C TYR A 159 -11.85 -5.97 3.84
N ALA A 160 -13.11 -5.56 3.76
CA ALA A 160 -13.71 -5.12 2.50
C ALA A 160 -13.08 -3.86 1.86
N HIS A 161 -12.47 -2.97 2.67
CA HIS A 161 -11.91 -1.69 2.21
C HIS A 161 -10.37 -1.67 2.28
N ASP A 162 -9.72 -1.02 1.30
CA ASP A 162 -8.26 -1.04 1.13
C ASP A 162 -7.52 -0.23 2.21
N ASP A 163 -8.15 0.86 2.66
CA ASP A 163 -7.66 1.77 3.69
C ASP A 163 -7.76 1.19 5.11
N VAL A 164 -8.76 0.36 5.40
CA VAL A 164 -8.94 -0.32 6.69
C VAL A 164 -7.86 -1.39 6.94
N ARG A 165 -7.20 -1.90 5.89
CA ARG A 165 -6.34 -3.10 5.96
C ARG A 165 -4.89 -2.88 6.37
N ALA A 166 -4.29 -1.71 6.15
CA ALA A 166 -2.86 -1.72 5.82
C ALA A 166 -1.94 -2.33 6.90
N ILE A 167 -2.21 -2.16 8.20
CA ILE A 167 -1.28 -2.57 9.27
C ILE A 167 -1.99 -2.87 10.61
N CYS A 168 -3.10 -3.60 10.60
CA CYS A 168 -3.80 -3.98 11.84
C CYS A 168 -4.00 -5.50 11.95
N SER A 169 -2.92 -6.21 12.22
CA SER A 169 -2.97 -7.47 12.98
C SER A 169 -2.47 -7.14 14.38
N GLY A 170 -3.38 -7.26 15.37
CA GLY A 170 -3.21 -6.82 16.76
C GLY A 170 -1.78 -6.60 17.26
N VAL A 171 -1.46 -5.33 17.50
CA VAL A 171 -0.58 -4.93 18.61
C VAL A 171 -1.48 -4.65 19.79
#